data_AF-A0A920PS46-F1
#
_entry.id   AF-A0A920PS46-F1
#
_cell.length_a   1.000
_cell.length_b   1.000
_cell.length_c   1.000
_cell.angle_alpha   90.00
_cell.angle_beta   90.00
_cell.angle_gamma   90.00
#
_symmetry.space_group_name_H-M   'P 1'
#
loop_
_entity.id
_entity.type
_entity.pdbx_description
1 polymer ?
#
loop_
_entity_poly.entity_id
_entity_poly.type
_entity_poly.pdbx_seq_one_letter_code
_entity_poly.pdbx_strand_id
1 'polypeptide(L)'
;MLPTSDNPPRLAEEIAMLDVLSGGRIVSGFVRGIGVESWANNTNPVHNRERFEECHDLNIKTWTTPGPFRWEGKHYQYRAVNPWMVPVQKPHPPIWVPGTGSPETVEWAAANRYTYAAFLTELTRQGPCLTATVSMPTKQDGNQNRISLRS
;
A
#
# COMPACT_ATOMS: atom_id res chain seq x y z
N MET A 1 -1.07 2.37 -11.22
CA MET A 1 -0.20 1.18 -11.16
C MET A 1 1.16 1.64 -10.71
N LEU A 2 1.82 0.89 -9.83
CA LEU A 2 3.24 1.15 -9.60
C LEU A 2 3.98 0.82 -10.91
N PRO A 3 4.65 1.78 -11.56
CA PRO A 3 5.49 1.49 -12.71
C PRO A 3 6.63 0.60 -12.23
N THR A 4 6.51 -0.70 -12.48
CA THR A 4 7.56 -1.67 -12.19
C THR A 4 8.79 -1.46 -13.09
N SER A 5 8.70 -0.62 -14.13
CA SER A 5 9.74 -0.32 -15.11
C SER A 5 10.46 1.02 -14.89
N ASP A 6 9.79 2.06 -14.38
CA ASP A 6 10.31 3.43 -14.47
C ASP A 6 10.47 4.11 -13.12
N ASN A 7 11.73 4.49 -12.86
CA ASN A 7 12.25 5.38 -11.82
C ASN A 7 11.33 5.61 -10.59
N PRO A 8 11.31 4.69 -9.60
CA PRO A 8 10.50 4.82 -8.38
C PRO A 8 10.61 6.18 -7.66
N PRO A 9 11.81 6.74 -7.42
CA PRO A 9 11.94 8.07 -6.83
C PRO A 9 11.14 9.16 -7.54
N ARG A 10 11.08 9.12 -8.87
CA ARG A 10 10.31 10.09 -9.65
C ARG A 10 8.81 9.94 -9.39
N LEU A 11 8.30 8.71 -9.35
CA LEU A 11 6.90 8.46 -9.00
C LEU A 11 6.58 8.96 -7.59
N ALA A 12 7.45 8.69 -6.62
CA ALA A 12 7.29 9.16 -5.26
C ALA A 12 7.19 10.69 -5.20
N GLU A 13 8.03 11.40 -5.96
CA GLU A 13 8.00 12.86 -6.08
C GLU A 13 6.74 13.37 -6.79
N GLU A 14 6.29 12.71 -7.86
CA GLU A 14 5.06 13.07 -8.58
C GLU A 14 3.83 12.93 -7.67
N ILE A 15 3.74 11.84 -6.89
CA ILE A 15 2.67 11.65 -5.90
C ILE A 15 2.77 12.71 -4.80
N ALA A 16 3.98 13.02 -4.32
CA ALA A 16 4.19 14.06 -3.32
C ALA A 16 3.77 15.44 -3.84
N MET A 17 4.08 15.75 -5.09
CA MET A 17 3.65 16.99 -5.75
C MET A 17 2.12 17.05 -5.86
N LEU A 18 1.46 15.97 -6.27
CA LEU A 18 0.00 15.91 -6.30
C LEU A 18 -0.60 16.06 -4.90
N ASP A 19 0.03 15.50 -3.87
CA ASP A 19 -0.41 15.65 -2.49
C ASP A 19 -0.36 17.12 -2.05
N VAL A 20 0.74 17.81 -2.34
CA VAL A 20 0.90 19.25 -2.07
C VAL A 20 -0.14 20.07 -2.82
N LEU A 21 -0.34 19.81 -4.13
CA LEU A 21 -1.32 20.52 -4.95
C LEU A 21 -2.77 20.28 -4.49
N SER A 22 -3.07 19.07 -4.03
CA SER A 22 -4.42 18.70 -3.55
C SER A 22 -4.74 19.23 -2.15
N GLY A 23 -3.73 19.71 -1.41
CA GLY A 23 -3.83 20.09 -0.01
C GLY A 23 -3.94 18.89 0.93
N GLY A 24 -3.24 17.78 0.63
CA GLY A 24 -3.21 16.60 1.49
C GLY A 24 -4.42 15.66 1.31
N ARG A 25 -5.00 15.57 0.12
CA ARG A 25 -6.20 14.75 -0.16
C ARG A 25 -5.95 13.59 -1.12
N ILE A 26 -4.69 13.35 -1.48
CA ILE A 26 -4.33 12.24 -2.37
C ILE A 26 -4.43 10.92 -1.62
N VAL A 27 -4.99 9.93 -2.31
CA VAL A 27 -4.92 8.52 -1.95
C VAL A 27 -4.07 7.82 -3.00
N SER A 28 -3.00 7.16 -2.57
CA SER A 28 -2.06 6.53 -3.48
C SER A 28 -2.50 5.10 -3.80
N GLY A 29 -2.84 4.86 -5.06
CA GLY A 29 -3.26 3.54 -5.55
C GLY A 29 -2.06 2.68 -5.98
N PHE A 30 -1.69 1.71 -5.17
CA PHE A 30 -0.60 0.78 -5.48
C PHE A 30 -1.17 -0.50 -6.07
N VAL A 31 -1.02 -0.61 -7.39
CA VAL A 31 -1.52 -1.75 -8.16
C VAL A 31 -0.33 -2.52 -8.70
N ARG A 32 -0.35 -3.84 -8.49
CA ARG A 32 0.59 -4.76 -9.12
C ARG A 32 0.22 -4.91 -10.59
N GLY A 33 1.17 -4.65 -11.49
CA GLY A 33 0.98 -4.83 -12.93
C GLY A 33 0.64 -6.29 -13.27
N ILE A 34 -0.16 -6.49 -14.32
CA ILE A 34 -0.45 -7.81 -14.88
C ILE A 34 0.64 -8.18 -15.91
N GLY A 35 0.44 -9.31 -16.60
CA GLY A 35 1.40 -9.75 -17.61
C GLY A 35 1.59 -8.71 -18.73
N VAL A 36 0.52 -8.01 -19.13
CA VAL A 36 0.52 -7.10 -20.29
C VAL A 36 1.53 -5.97 -20.14
N GLU A 37 1.65 -5.35 -18.96
CA GLU A 37 2.64 -4.30 -18.72
C GLU A 37 4.06 -4.89 -18.67
N SER A 38 4.19 -6.14 -18.21
CA SER A 38 5.48 -6.82 -18.22
C SER A 38 5.98 -7.03 -19.66
N TRP A 39 5.08 -7.41 -20.57
CA TRP A 39 5.33 -7.52 -22.02
C TRP A 39 5.67 -6.16 -22.65
N ALA A 40 4.88 -5.12 -22.38
CA ALA A 40 5.09 -3.79 -22.95
C ALA A 40 6.42 -3.16 -22.52
N ASN A 41 6.81 -3.39 -21.26
CA ASN A 41 8.05 -2.84 -20.70
C ASN A 41 9.26 -3.78 -20.87
N ASN A 42 9.11 -4.87 -21.62
CA ASN A 42 10.14 -5.89 -21.83
C ASN A 42 10.78 -6.39 -20.51
N THR A 43 9.95 -6.50 -19.47
CA THR A 43 10.35 -6.94 -18.13
C THR A 43 9.92 -8.37 -17.89
N ASN A 44 10.76 -9.16 -17.22
CA ASN A 44 10.44 -10.54 -16.93
C ASN A 44 9.29 -10.62 -15.90
N PRO A 45 8.13 -11.22 -16.26
CA PRO A 45 6.96 -11.28 -15.38
C PRO A 45 7.20 -12.10 -14.11
N VAL A 46 8.19 -13.00 -14.10
CA VAL A 46 8.54 -13.84 -12.94
C VAL A 46 8.98 -12.98 -11.75
N HIS A 47 9.72 -11.89 -12.01
CA HIS A 47 10.25 -11.01 -10.96
C HIS A 47 9.32 -9.84 -10.63
N ASN A 48 8.11 -9.80 -11.19
CA ASN A 48 7.20 -8.65 -11.00
C ASN A 48 6.80 -8.47 -9.53
N ARG A 49 6.64 -9.56 -8.76
CA ARG A 49 6.37 -9.50 -7.31
C ARG A 49 7.50 -8.85 -6.54
N GLU A 50 8.72 -9.40 -6.67
CA GLU A 50 9.91 -8.91 -5.97
C GLU A 50 10.17 -7.43 -6.32
N ARG A 51 10.02 -7.07 -7.60
CA ARG A 51 10.14 -5.68 -8.06
C ARG A 51 9.09 -4.75 -7.47
N PHE A 52 7.84 -5.21 -7.37
CA PHE A 52 6.76 -4.40 -6.79
C PHE A 52 7.01 -4.10 -5.31
N GLU A 53 7.43 -5.12 -4.55
CA GLU A 53 7.75 -4.98 -3.13
C GLU A 53 8.95 -4.04 -2.92
N GLU A 54 10.01 -4.20 -3.72
CA GLU A 54 11.18 -3.33 -3.65
C GLU A 54 10.85 -1.88 -4.06
N CYS A 55 10.03 -1.70 -5.08
CA CYS A 55 9.54 -0.38 -5.53
C CYS A 55 8.70 0.29 -4.44
N HIS A 56 7.81 -0.46 -3.79
CA HIS A 56 7.03 0.00 -2.66
C HIS A 56 7.95 0.52 -1.53
N ASP A 57 8.91 -0.30 -1.08
CA ASP A 57 9.76 0.05 0.05
C ASP A 57 10.62 1.28 -0.25
N LEU A 58 11.10 1.40 -1.49
CA LEU A 58 11.83 2.57 -1.95
C LEU A 58 10.95 3.84 -1.94
N ASN A 59 9.70 3.76 -2.39
CA ASN A 59 8.77 4.88 -2.36
C ASN A 59 8.46 5.33 -0.92
N ILE A 60 8.19 4.38 -0.01
CA ILE A 60 7.95 4.68 1.41
C ILE A 60 9.19 5.34 2.03
N LYS A 61 10.39 4.81 1.75
CA LYS A 61 11.64 5.39 2.25
C LYS A 61 11.85 6.81 1.73
N THR A 62 11.51 7.07 0.47
CA THR A 62 11.60 8.38 -0.18
C THR A 62 10.71 9.42 0.51
N TRP A 63 9.54 9.05 1.03
CA TRP A 63 8.67 9.98 1.75
C TRP A 63 9.01 10.16 3.23
N THR A 64 9.60 9.14 3.86
CA THR A 64 9.83 9.10 5.31
C THR A 64 11.22 9.58 5.71
N THR A 65 12.23 9.36 4.86
CA THR A 65 13.62 9.69 5.16
C THR A 65 14.04 10.95 4.40
N PRO A 66 14.38 12.06 5.08
CA PRO A 66 14.98 13.21 4.41
C PRO A 66 16.33 12.82 3.80
N GLY A 67 16.56 13.20 2.54
CA GLY A 67 17.73 12.79 1.76
C GLY A 67 19.05 13.44 2.19
N PRO A 68 20.18 13.00 1.60
CA PRO A 68 20.32 11.90 0.64
C PRO A 68 20.48 10.52 1.33
N PHE A 69 19.91 9.47 0.74
CA PHE A 69 20.13 8.07 1.19
C PHE A 69 20.54 7.15 0.04
N ARG A 70 21.25 6.07 0.37
CA ARG A 70 21.66 5.02 -0.58
C ARG A 70 20.60 3.90 -0.65
N TRP A 71 20.40 3.34 -1.84
CA TRP A 71 19.53 2.18 -2.06
C TRP A 71 20.21 1.17 -2.99
N GLU A 72 20.46 -0.03 -2.49
CA GLU A 72 21.04 -1.15 -3.24
C GLU A 72 20.13 -2.36 -3.10
N GLY A 73 19.05 -2.37 -3.88
CA GLY A 73 18.18 -3.52 -3.96
C GLY A 73 18.51 -4.42 -5.15
N LYS A 74 17.69 -5.46 -5.33
CA LYS A 74 17.87 -6.49 -6.36
C LYS A 74 17.52 -5.95 -7.74
N HIS A 75 16.56 -5.04 -7.80
CA HIS A 75 16.00 -4.51 -9.04
C HIS A 75 16.29 -3.02 -9.24
N TYR A 76 16.44 -2.26 -8.15
CA TYR A 76 16.74 -0.84 -8.19
C TYR A 76 18.05 -0.54 -7.46
N GLN A 77 18.95 0.17 -8.12
CA GLN A 77 20.24 0.56 -7.56
C GLN A 77 20.44 2.07 -7.72
N TYR A 78 20.41 2.78 -6.61
CA TYR A 78 20.62 4.21 -6.54
C TYR A 78 21.74 4.55 -5.56
N ARG A 79 22.81 5.17 -6.08
CA ARG A 79 23.96 5.59 -5.26
C ARG A 79 23.58 6.66 -4.24
N ALA A 80 22.71 7.59 -4.65
CA ALA A 80 22.13 8.60 -3.79
C ALA A 80 20.73 8.94 -4.32
N VAL A 81 19.72 8.82 -3.47
CA VAL A 81 18.36 9.28 -3.70
C VAL A 81 18.16 10.51 -2.82
N ASN A 82 17.83 11.63 -3.45
CA ASN A 82 17.53 12.88 -2.75
C ASN A 82 16.11 13.32 -3.10
N PRO A 83 15.09 13.00 -2.27
CA PRO A 83 13.74 13.48 -2.47
C PRO A 83 13.68 15.00 -2.31
N TRP A 84 13.30 15.71 -3.36
CA TRP A 84 13.07 17.15 -3.30
C TRP A 84 11.67 17.50 -2.83
N MET A 85 10.69 16.66 -3.18
CA MET A 85 9.30 16.83 -2.83
C MET A 85 8.87 15.76 -1.84
N VAL A 86 8.31 16.18 -0.71
CA VAL A 86 7.73 15.29 0.29
C VAL A 86 6.24 15.58 0.46
N PRO A 87 5.42 14.55 0.67
CA PRO A 87 3.99 14.74 0.86
C PRO A 87 3.70 15.53 2.14
N VAL A 88 2.59 16.28 2.10
CA VAL A 88 2.03 17.02 3.23
C VAL A 88 1.48 16.03 4.25
N GLN A 89 0.82 14.96 3.77
CA GLN A 89 0.34 13.88 4.62
C GLN A 89 1.51 13.09 5.23
N LYS A 90 1.46 12.87 6.55
CA LYS A 90 2.47 12.11 7.32
C LYS A 90 1.86 10.82 7.89
N PRO A 91 2.62 9.71 7.96
CA PRO A 91 4.00 9.54 7.48
C PRO A 91 4.11 9.45 5.95
N HIS A 92 3.03 9.08 5.28
CA HIS A 92 2.86 9.09 3.82
C HIS A 92 1.35 9.20 3.50
N PRO A 93 0.96 9.49 2.25
CA PRO A 93 -0.45 9.45 1.85
C PRO A 93 -1.05 8.06 2.09
N PRO A 94 -2.36 7.94 2.38
CA PRO A 94 -3.04 6.66 2.49
C PRO A 94 -2.84 5.81 1.23
N ILE A 95 -2.46 4.54 1.41
CA ILE A 95 -2.19 3.62 0.31
C ILE A 95 -3.35 2.63 0.17
N TRP A 96 -3.88 2.53 -1.04
CA TRP A 96 -4.94 1.60 -1.40
C TRP A 96 -4.40 0.58 -2.39
N VAL A 97 -4.65 -0.69 -2.12
CA VAL A 97 -4.16 -1.81 -2.92
C VAL A 97 -5.37 -2.50 -3.56
N PRO A 98 -5.68 -2.21 -4.83
CA PRO A 98 -6.71 -2.95 -5.53
C PRO A 98 -6.16 -4.29 -6.01
N GLY A 99 -7.00 -5.33 -5.93
CA GLY A 99 -6.64 -6.65 -6.43
C GLY A 99 -7.82 -7.59 -6.56
N THR A 100 -7.60 -8.68 -7.28
CA THR A 100 -8.57 -9.76 -7.46
C THR A 100 -7.91 -11.11 -7.16
N GLY A 101 -8.45 -11.80 -6.15
CA GLY A 101 -8.26 -13.24 -5.96
C GLY A 101 -6.85 -13.78 -5.71
N SER A 102 -5.84 -12.95 -5.42
CA SER A 102 -4.46 -13.38 -5.06
C SER A 102 -4.27 -13.33 -3.54
N PRO A 103 -4.25 -14.48 -2.83
CA PRO A 103 -4.11 -14.52 -1.37
C PRO A 103 -2.87 -13.81 -0.86
N GLU A 104 -1.75 -13.93 -1.58
CA GLU A 104 -0.46 -13.36 -1.16
C GLU A 104 -0.49 -11.83 -1.18
N THR A 105 -1.27 -11.23 -2.09
CA THR A 105 -1.44 -9.77 -2.13
C THR A 105 -2.34 -9.29 -0.99
N VAL A 106 -3.32 -10.10 -0.59
CA VAL A 106 -4.17 -9.81 0.58
C VAL A 106 -3.34 -9.88 1.86
N GLU A 107 -2.54 -10.93 2.02
CA GLU A 107 -1.62 -11.11 3.15
C GLU A 107 -0.61 -9.96 3.22
N TRP A 108 -0.01 -9.58 2.08
CA TRP A 108 0.92 -8.46 2.00
C TRP A 108 0.26 -7.12 2.38
N ALA A 109 -0.95 -6.86 1.87
CA ALA A 109 -1.69 -5.64 2.22
C ALA A 109 -2.09 -5.62 3.70
N ALA A 110 -2.48 -6.77 4.26
CA ALA A 110 -2.80 -6.91 5.67
C ALA A 110 -1.57 -6.68 6.57
N ALA A 111 -0.42 -7.25 6.20
CA ALA A 111 0.84 -7.07 6.93
C ALA A 111 1.28 -5.59 6.99
N ASN A 112 1.09 -4.85 5.89
CA ASN A 112 1.40 -3.42 5.81
C ASN A 112 0.27 -2.50 6.30
N ARG A 113 -0.87 -3.07 6.73
CA ARG A 113 -2.08 -2.34 7.17
C ARG A 113 -2.64 -1.38 6.13
N TYR A 114 -2.64 -1.79 4.86
CA TYR A 114 -3.21 -1.02 3.76
C TYR A 114 -4.66 -1.39 3.48
N THR A 115 -5.41 -0.42 2.97
CA THR A 115 -6.79 -0.65 2.52
C THR A 115 -6.76 -1.52 1.27
N TYR A 116 -7.31 -2.72 1.35
CA TYR A 116 -7.44 -3.61 0.21
C TYR A 116 -8.78 -3.40 -0.48
N ALA A 117 -8.75 -3.05 -1.77
CA ALA A 117 -9.95 -2.89 -2.59
C ALA A 117 -10.16 -4.16 -3.43
N ALA A 118 -11.05 -5.04 -2.97
CA ALA A 118 -11.41 -6.25 -3.67
C ALA A 118 -12.48 -5.98 -4.74
N PHE A 119 -12.23 -6.42 -5.98
CA PHE A 119 -13.22 -6.35 -7.05
C PHE A 119 -13.77 -7.75 -7.38
N LEU A 120 -15.10 -7.88 -7.37
CA LEU A 120 -15.84 -9.03 -7.93
C LEU A 120 -15.37 -10.42 -7.45
N THR A 121 -14.83 -10.50 -6.23
CA THR A 121 -14.35 -11.77 -5.65
C THR A 121 -15.39 -12.29 -4.66
N GLU A 122 -15.74 -13.57 -4.74
CA GLU A 122 -16.61 -14.18 -3.73
C GLU A 122 -16.01 -14.07 -2.33
N LEU A 123 -16.83 -13.64 -1.36
CA LEU A 123 -16.43 -13.46 0.04
C LEU A 123 -15.83 -14.74 0.65
N THR A 124 -16.30 -15.90 0.19
CA THR A 124 -15.85 -17.23 0.59
C THR A 124 -14.40 -17.53 0.21
N ARG A 125 -13.87 -16.89 -0.84
CA ARG A 125 -12.52 -17.17 -1.37
C ARG A 125 -11.42 -16.32 -0.73
N GLN A 126 -11.78 -15.35 0.11
CA GLN A 126 -10.86 -14.37 0.68
C GLN A 126 -10.22 -14.78 2.01
N GLY A 127 -10.58 -15.96 2.53
CA GLY A 127 -10.09 -16.45 3.81
C GLY A 127 -10.52 -15.57 5.00
N PRO A 128 -10.23 -15.98 6.24
CA PRO A 128 -10.64 -15.25 7.45
C PRO A 128 -9.98 -13.87 7.61
N CYS A 129 -8.97 -13.54 6.80
CA CYS A 129 -8.19 -12.29 6.90
C CYS A 129 -9.00 -11.03 6.58
N LEU A 130 -9.95 -11.08 5.64
CA LEU A 130 -10.73 -9.90 5.23
C LEU A 130 -12.04 -9.76 6.01
N THR A 131 -12.54 -10.83 6.65
CA THR A 131 -13.72 -10.77 7.52
C THR A 131 -13.46 -9.94 8.79
N ALA A 132 -12.22 -9.88 9.26
CA ALA A 132 -11.83 -9.12 10.46
C ALA A 132 -11.80 -7.59 10.25
N THR A 133 -11.73 -7.10 9.01
CA THR A 133 -11.69 -5.65 8.74
C THR A 133 -13.08 -5.00 8.78
N VAL A 134 -14.16 -5.79 8.69
CA VAL A 134 -15.54 -5.31 8.90
C VAL A 134 -15.97 -5.42 10.37
N SER A 135 -15.27 -6.21 11.18
CA SER A 135 -15.50 -6.33 12.62
C SER A 135 -14.35 -5.72 13.44
N MET A 136 -14.27 -4.39 13.46
CA MET A 136 -13.65 -3.75 14.63
C MET A 136 -14.52 -4.09 15.86
N PRO A 137 -13.97 -4.72 16.92
CA PRO A 137 -14.72 -4.91 18.15
C PRO A 137 -14.96 -3.54 18.77
N THR A 138 -16.22 -3.09 18.74
CA THR A 138 -16.69 -2.00 19.60
C THR A 138 -16.42 -2.40 21.04
N LYS A 139 -15.48 -1.70 21.66
CA LYS A 139 -15.19 -1.74 23.09
C LYS A 139 -16.49 -1.42 23.86
N GLN A 140 -17.20 -2.44 24.33
CA GLN A 140 -18.25 -2.26 25.34
C GLN A 140 -17.58 -2.06 26.70
N ASP A 141 -17.16 -0.83 26.98
CA ASP A 141 -16.94 -0.35 28.35
C ASP A 141 -18.29 0.10 28.93
N GLY A 142 -18.66 -0.46 30.08
CA GLY A 142 -19.53 0.24 31.04
C GLY A 142 -20.83 -0.45 31.44
N ASN A 143 -20.80 -0.95 32.68
CA ASN A 143 -21.92 -0.96 33.64
C ASN A 143 -22.73 -2.26 33.80
N GLN A 144 -22.08 -3.26 34.39
CA GLN A 144 -22.76 -4.16 35.32
C GLN A 144 -23.19 -3.35 36.56
N ASN A 145 -24.49 -3.06 36.70
CA ASN A 145 -25.15 -2.99 38.02
C ASN A 145 -26.67 -2.80 37.90
N ARG A 146 -27.41 -3.72 38.56
CA ARG A 146 -28.77 -3.60 39.12
C ARG A 146 -29.90 -3.30 38.11
N ILE A 147 -30.94 -4.12 38.02
CA ILE A 147 -32.08 -4.13 38.97
C ILE A 147 -32.80 -5.50 38.92
N SER A 148 -33.01 -6.05 40.10
CA SER A 148 -33.90 -7.18 40.43
C SER A 148 -35.38 -6.87 40.22
N LEU A 149 -36.21 -7.90 39.97
CA LEU A 149 -37.55 -8.20 40.57
C LEU A 149 -38.25 -9.27 39.69
N ARG A 150 -38.28 -10.54 40.10
CA ARG A 150 -39.42 -11.24 40.76
C ARG A 150 -40.80 -11.00 40.12
N SER A 151 -41.33 -12.02 39.46
CA SER A 151 -42.51 -12.81 39.88
C SER A 151 -42.58 -14.10 39.08
#